data_AF-A0A557SXF6-F1
#
_entry.id   AF-A0A557SXF6-F1
#
_cell.length_a   1.000
_cell.length_b   1.000
_cell.length_c   1.000
_cell.angle_alpha   90.00
_cell.angle_beta   90.00
_cell.angle_gamma   90.00
#
_symmetry.space_group_name_H-M   'P 1'
#
loop_
_entity.id
_entity.type
_entity.pdbx_description
1 polymer ?
#
loop_
_entity_poly.entity_id
_entity_poly.type
_entity_poly.pdbx_seq_one_letter_code
_entity_poly.pdbx_strand_id
1 'polypeptide(L)'
;MSSWQDVIVRGSDKQFRIRISLSLREIGISQLIGTKDYIEIWLIGGDSITVFYPLKLENFHKAIESQLLLETELPVRNIDDIKYYLKVHVAEIKNTIEQNKSGSKNKKGSL
;
A
#
# COMPACT_ATOMS: atom_id res chain seq x y z
N MET A 1 1.50 21.75 14.87
CA MET A 1 2.09 20.40 14.71
C MET A 1 2.31 20.17 13.23
N SER A 2 3.51 19.75 12.81
CA SER A 2 4.00 19.86 11.42
C SER A 2 3.21 19.00 10.43
N SER A 3 2.59 19.64 9.44
CA SER A 3 1.77 19.07 8.37
C SER A 3 2.56 18.34 7.25
N TRP A 4 3.73 17.78 7.58
CA TRP A 4 4.64 17.12 6.63
C TRP A 4 4.85 15.62 6.86
N GLN A 5 4.18 15.00 7.84
CA GLN A 5 4.54 13.64 8.31
C GLN A 5 3.53 12.53 8.00
N ASP A 6 2.47 12.80 7.23
CA ASP A 6 1.53 11.72 6.89
C ASP A 6 2.13 10.82 5.80
N VAL A 7 2.56 9.63 6.23
CA VAL A 7 3.03 8.52 5.36
C VAL A 7 1.95 8.12 4.36
N ILE A 8 0.68 8.19 4.76
CA ILE A 8 -0.48 7.88 3.92
C ILE A 8 -1.22 9.16 3.54
N VAL A 9 -1.33 9.40 2.23
CA VAL A 9 -2.12 10.48 1.65
C VAL A 9 -3.43 9.89 1.14
N ARG A 10 -4.56 10.32 1.68
CA ARG A 10 -5.88 9.85 1.21
C ARG A 10 -6.22 10.48 -0.13
N GLY A 11 -6.59 9.65 -1.10
CA GLY A 11 -7.11 10.10 -2.39
C GLY A 11 -8.63 10.28 -2.35
N SER A 12 -9.20 10.67 -3.50
CA SER A 12 -10.63 10.48 -3.76
C SER A 12 -10.92 8.97 -3.94
N ASP A 13 -12.17 8.56 -3.71
CA ASP A 13 -12.69 7.23 -4.08
C ASP A 13 -12.11 6.01 -3.35
N LYS A 14 -12.01 6.10 -2.02
CA LYS A 14 -11.62 4.97 -1.13
C LYS A 14 -10.21 4.43 -1.39
N GLN A 15 -9.41 5.13 -2.16
CA GLN A 15 -8.00 4.87 -2.37
C GLN A 15 -7.14 5.73 -1.44
N PHE A 16 -5.95 5.26 -1.14
CA PHE A 16 -4.92 6.01 -0.46
C PHE A 16 -3.57 5.74 -1.11
N ARG A 17 -2.71 6.75 -1.13
CA ARG A 17 -1.34 6.62 -1.60
C ARG A 17 -0.42 6.52 -0.39
N ILE A 18 0.50 5.56 -0.43
CA ILE A 18 1.61 5.51 0.53
C ILE A 18 2.74 6.32 -0.10
N ARG A 19 3.24 7.33 0.62
CA ARG A 19 4.45 8.04 0.21
C ARG A 19 5.58 7.03 0.13
N ILE A 20 6.44 7.13 -0.87
CA ILE A 20 7.59 6.23 -1.01
C ILE A 20 8.88 6.97 -0.69
N SER A 21 9.83 6.26 -0.10
CA SER A 21 11.18 6.77 0.13
C SER A 21 11.96 6.92 -1.18
N LEU A 22 13.05 7.68 -1.15
CA LEU A 22 13.97 7.77 -2.28
C LEU A 22 14.54 6.39 -2.63
N SER A 23 14.89 5.57 -1.64
CA SER A 23 15.41 4.22 -1.84
C SER A 23 14.43 3.32 -2.60
N LEU A 24 13.12 3.41 -2.31
CA LEU A 24 12.12 2.66 -3.10
C LEU A 24 12.06 3.13 -4.56
N ARG A 25 12.25 4.44 -4.81
CA ARG A 25 12.31 4.97 -6.19
C ARG A 25 13.55 4.47 -6.93
N GLU A 26 14.69 4.44 -6.26
CA GLU A 26 15.96 3.98 -6.84
C GLU A 26 15.91 2.51 -7.27
N ILE A 27 15.12 1.67 -6.57
CA ILE A 27 14.91 0.27 -6.95
C ILE A 27 13.76 0.05 -7.94
N GLY A 28 13.20 1.13 -8.50
CA GLY A 28 12.22 1.04 -9.58
C GLY A 28 10.75 1.16 -9.17
N ILE A 29 10.43 1.55 -7.93
CA ILE A 29 9.04 1.78 -7.51
C ILE A 29 8.63 3.22 -7.79
N SER A 30 7.57 3.42 -8.55
CA SER A 30 7.04 4.75 -8.87
C SER A 30 5.96 5.17 -7.87
N GLN A 31 5.05 4.27 -7.48
CA GLN A 31 3.93 4.57 -6.58
C GLN A 31 3.47 3.33 -5.79
N LEU A 32 2.84 3.58 -4.64
CA LEU A 32 2.13 2.59 -3.84
C LEU A 32 0.69 3.08 -3.62
N ILE A 33 -0.29 2.36 -4.15
CA ILE A 33 -1.71 2.77 -4.11
C ILE A 33 -2.52 1.68 -3.41
N GLY A 34 -3.05 1.99 -2.23
CA GLY A 34 -3.87 1.08 -1.43
C GLY A 34 -5.37 1.33 -1.60
N THR A 35 -6.14 0.27 -1.47
CA THR A 35 -7.61 0.29 -1.36
C THR A 35 -8.04 -0.36 -0.04
N LYS A 36 -9.31 -0.75 0.12
CA LYS A 36 -9.74 -1.56 1.27
C LYS A 36 -9.38 -3.05 1.13
N ASP A 37 -9.04 -3.51 -0.07
CA ASP A 37 -8.91 -4.93 -0.42
C ASP A 37 -7.49 -5.32 -0.89
N TYR A 38 -6.75 -4.39 -1.50
CA TYR A 38 -5.42 -4.65 -2.05
C TYR A 38 -4.53 -3.40 -2.03
N ILE A 39 -3.24 -3.60 -2.26
CA ILE A 39 -2.30 -2.56 -2.68
C ILE A 39 -1.81 -2.83 -4.11
N GLU A 40 -1.60 -1.78 -4.88
CA GLU A 40 -0.88 -1.80 -6.13
C GLU A 40 0.53 -1.24 -5.92
N ILE A 41 1.51 -1.97 -6.40
CA ILE A 41 2.92 -1.57 -6.44
C ILE A 41 3.23 -1.21 -7.89
N TRP A 42 3.34 0.08 -8.16
CA TRP A 42 3.61 0.59 -9.50
C TRP A 42 5.11 0.69 -9.72
N LEU A 43 5.57 0.15 -10.85
CA LEU A 43 6.96 0.21 -11.27
C LEU A 43 7.21 1.45 -12.15
N ILE A 44 8.47 1.87 -12.23
CA ILE A 44 8.93 2.80 -13.25
C ILE A 44 8.89 2.06 -14.59
N GLY A 45 8.04 2.49 -15.51
CA GLY A 45 7.78 1.81 -16.78
C GLY A 45 6.30 1.59 -17.07
N GLY A 46 5.45 1.67 -16.04
CA GLY A 46 3.99 1.66 -16.18
C GLY A 46 3.30 0.38 -15.71
N ASP A 47 4.06 -0.68 -15.41
CA ASP A 47 3.50 -1.92 -14.88
C ASP A 47 3.12 -1.79 -13.40
N SER A 48 2.07 -2.49 -12.99
CA SER A 48 1.58 -2.50 -11.61
C SER A 48 1.32 -3.92 -11.13
N ILE A 49 1.83 -4.25 -9.94
CA ILE A 49 1.61 -5.53 -9.26
C ILE A 49 0.52 -5.35 -8.21
N THR A 50 -0.53 -6.16 -8.27
CA THR A 50 -1.63 -6.12 -7.30
C THR A 50 -1.42 -7.16 -6.20
N VAL A 51 -1.30 -6.71 -4.96
CA VAL A 51 -1.17 -7.57 -3.78
C VAL A 51 -2.41 -7.44 -2.89
N PHE A 52 -3.21 -8.51 -2.83
CA PHE A 52 -4.38 -8.55 -1.95
C PHE A 52 -3.97 -8.61 -0.48
N TYR A 53 -4.71 -7.91 0.38
CA TYR A 53 -4.47 -7.98 1.81
C TYR A 53 -4.82 -9.36 2.35
N PRO A 54 -3.92 -10.04 3.08
CA PRO A 54 -4.25 -11.28 3.75
C PRO A 54 -5.26 -11.05 4.88
N LEU A 55 -5.96 -12.12 5.28
CA LEU A 55 -6.92 -12.08 6.40
C LEU A 55 -6.30 -11.49 7.68
N LYS A 56 -5.03 -11.83 7.95
CA LYS A 56 -4.23 -11.25 9.03
C LYS A 56 -3.15 -10.37 8.41
N LEU A 57 -3.28 -9.05 8.57
CA LEU A 57 -2.37 -8.07 7.96
C LEU A 57 -0.90 -8.20 8.44
N GLU A 58 -0.66 -8.85 9.59
CA GLU A 58 0.69 -9.23 10.04
C GLU A 58 1.45 -10.07 9.00
N ASN A 59 0.73 -10.86 8.20
CA ASN A 59 1.29 -11.69 7.12
C ASN A 59 1.46 -10.94 5.80
N PHE A 60 1.17 -9.64 5.74
CA PHE A 60 1.17 -8.88 4.49
C PHE A 60 2.52 -8.91 3.78
N HIS A 61 3.63 -8.87 4.53
CA HIS A 61 4.98 -9.02 3.99
C HIS A 61 5.20 -10.31 3.17
N LYS A 62 4.55 -11.43 3.56
CA LYS A 62 4.63 -12.69 2.81
C LYS A 62 3.83 -12.64 1.51
N ALA A 63 2.68 -11.97 1.53
CA ALA A 63 1.86 -11.76 0.34
C ALA A 63 2.59 -10.89 -0.69
N ILE A 64 3.25 -9.82 -0.23
CA ILE A 64 4.10 -8.96 -1.07
C ILE A 64 5.22 -9.76 -1.71
N GLU A 65 5.96 -10.53 -0.91
CA GLU A 65 7.05 -11.39 -1.40
C GLU A 65 6.58 -12.35 -2.49
N SER A 66 5.52 -13.09 -2.21
CA SER A 66 4.99 -14.11 -3.11
C SER A 66 4.55 -13.50 -4.43
N GLN A 67 3.87 -12.35 -4.38
CA GLN A 67 3.39 -11.69 -5.60
C GLN A 67 4.53 -11.10 -6.43
N LEU A 68 5.51 -10.45 -5.79
CA LEU A 68 6.63 -9.86 -6.51
C LEU A 68 7.54 -10.90 -7.15
N LEU A 69 7.76 -12.04 -6.48
CA LEU A 69 8.50 -13.18 -7.07
C LEU A 69 7.75 -13.84 -8.24
N LEU A 70 6.41 -13.74 -8.26
CA LEU A 70 5.58 -14.31 -9.30
C LEU A 70 5.47 -13.39 -10.54
N GLU A 71 5.33 -12.09 -10.33
CA GLU A 71 4.98 -11.13 -11.39
C GLU A 71 6.17 -10.26 -11.85
N THR A 72 7.31 -10.33 -11.19
CA THR A 72 8.46 -9.46 -11.51
C THR A 72 9.78 -10.21 -11.52
N GLU A 73 10.75 -9.67 -12.25
CA GLU A 73 12.15 -10.12 -12.22
C GLU A 73 13.01 -9.27 -11.27
N LEU A 74 12.38 -8.59 -10.30
CA LEU A 74 13.12 -7.77 -9.35
C LEU A 74 14.12 -8.63 -8.57
N PRO A 75 15.36 -8.15 -8.35
CA PRO A 75 16.30 -8.82 -7.47
C PRO A 75 15.70 -9.03 -6.07
N VAL A 76 15.95 -10.19 -5.46
CA VAL A 76 15.42 -10.55 -4.13
C VAL A 76 15.67 -9.47 -3.08
N ARG A 77 16.84 -8.82 -3.12
CA ARG A 77 17.16 -7.70 -2.23
C ARG A 77 16.17 -6.53 -2.38
N ASN A 78 15.76 -6.18 -3.60
CA ASN A 78 14.80 -5.11 -3.84
C ASN A 78 13.41 -5.51 -3.32
N ILE A 79 13.04 -6.79 -3.47
CA ILE A 79 11.80 -7.33 -2.90
C ILE A 79 11.83 -7.21 -1.37
N ASP A 80 12.95 -7.52 -0.72
CA ASP A 80 13.12 -7.36 0.72
C ASP A 80 13.01 -5.91 1.19
N ASP A 81 13.56 -4.96 0.43
CA ASP A 81 13.42 -3.52 0.74
C ASP A 81 11.95 -3.07 0.69
N ILE A 82 11.18 -3.53 -0.33
CA ILE A 82 9.74 -3.24 -0.45
C ILE A 82 8.97 -3.87 0.71
N LYS A 83 9.24 -5.15 1.02
CA LYS A 83 8.61 -5.87 2.13
C LYS A 83 8.86 -5.17 3.46
N TYR A 84 10.11 -4.77 3.71
CA TYR A 84 10.49 -4.08 4.94
C TYR A 84 9.74 -2.75 5.05
N TYR A 85 9.72 -1.94 4.00
CA TYR A 85 9.05 -0.66 3.97
C TYR A 85 7.55 -0.78 4.32
N LEU A 86 6.84 -1.69 3.65
CA LEU A 86 5.42 -1.91 3.88
C LEU A 86 5.13 -2.56 5.24
N LYS A 87 6.05 -3.38 5.76
CA LYS A 87 5.94 -3.96 7.11
C LYS A 87 6.03 -2.88 8.19
N VAL A 88 6.95 -1.92 8.05
CA VAL A 88 7.10 -0.80 9.01
C VAL A 88 5.83 0.06 9.07
N HIS A 89 5.13 0.22 7.94
CA HIS A 89 3.92 1.06 7.84
C HIS A 89 2.60 0.27 7.88
N VAL A 90 2.63 -1.00 8.31
CA VAL A 90 1.46 -1.87 8.29
C VAL A 90 0.34 -1.38 9.21
N ALA A 91 0.67 -0.70 10.30
CA ALA A 91 -0.30 -0.18 11.26
C ALA A 91 -1.11 0.98 10.65
N GLU A 92 -0.43 1.90 9.97
CA GLU A 92 -1.04 3.03 9.28
C GLU A 92 -1.94 2.54 8.12
N ILE A 93 -1.48 1.52 7.38
CA ILE A 93 -2.26 0.85 6.33
C ILE A 93 -3.54 0.26 6.93
N LYS A 94 -3.42 -0.52 8.01
CA LYS A 94 -4.57 -1.12 8.71
C LYS A 94 -5.59 -0.06 9.13
N ASN A 95 -5.13 0.98 9.82
CA ASN A 95 -5.99 2.06 10.29
C ASN A 95 -6.72 2.75 9.13
N THR A 96 -6.03 2.95 8.01
CA THR A 96 -6.63 3.56 6.81
C THR A 96 -7.70 2.66 6.18
N ILE A 97 -7.45 1.35 6.08
CA ILE A 97 -8.43 0.37 5.59
C ILE A 97 -9.69 0.36 6.46
N GLU A 98 -9.54 0.35 7.78
CA GLU A 98 -10.65 0.32 8.74
C GLU A 98 -11.51 1.60 8.65
N GLN A 99 -10.88 2.76 8.48
CA GLN A 99 -11.59 4.02 8.27
C GLN A 99 -12.32 4.06 6.94
N ASN A 100 -11.72 3.51 5.88
CA ASN A 100 -12.37 3.39 4.57
C ASN A 100 -13.58 2.42 4.58
N LYS A 101 -13.54 1.38 5.43
CA LYS A 101 -14.70 0.49 5.66
C LYS A 101 -15.82 1.21 6.44
N SER A 102 -15.45 2.01 7.44
CA SER A 102 -16.39 2.69 8.34
C SER A 102 -17.08 3.90 7.69
N GLY A 103 -16.39 4.62 6.79
CA GLY A 103 -16.94 5.76 6.05
C GLY A 103 -18.08 5.41 5.08
N SER A 104 -18.34 4.13 4.83
CA SER A 104 -19.45 3.67 3.97
C SER A 104 -20.80 3.57 4.70
N LYS A 105 -20.89 3.86 6.01
CA LYS A 105 -22.13 3.72 6.81
C LYS A 105 -22.97 4.99 7.01
N ASN A 106 -22.51 6.18 6.60
CA ASN A 106 -23.27 7.43 6.80
C ASN A 106 -23.64 8.12 5.47
N LYS A 107 -24.56 7.52 4.70
CA LYS A 107 -25.43 8.24 3.75
C LYS A 107 -26.72 7.44 3.50
N LYS A 108 -27.57 7.30 4.51
CA LYS A 108 -29.03 7.11 4.36
C LYS A 108 -29.71 7.51 5.67
N GLY A 109 -30.06 8.78 5.76
CA GLY A 109 -30.84 9.33 6.86
C GLY A 109 -30.84 10.85 6.77
N SER A 110 -32.04 11.43 6.59
CA SER A 110 -32.36 12.86 6.38
C SER A 110 -32.24 13.28 4.91
N LEU A 111 -33.29 13.68 4.20
CA LEU A 111 -34.66 14.12 4.54
C LEU A 111 -35.67 13.48 3.59
#